data_AF-A0A368GLK7-F1
#
_entry.id   AF-A0A368GLK7-F1
#
_cell.length_a   1.000
_cell.length_b   1.000
_cell.length_c   1.000
_cell.angle_alpha   90.00
_cell.angle_beta   90.00
_cell.angle_gamma   90.00
#
_symmetry.space_group_name_H-M   'P 1'
#
loop_
_entity.id
_entity.type
_entity.pdbx_description
1 polymer ?
#
loop_
_entity_poly.entity_id
_entity_poly.type
_entity_poly.pdbx_seq_one_letter_code
_entity_poly.pdbx_strand_id
1 'polypeptide(L)'
;MCFTSAFAGVYLEKVLKESKTSVWMQNVRLALVGLPVSIFSMWFYDWQNIQEDGFFRGWDALVVCLTVMNSVGGLLISIVIKYADNILKAYAQSIAIIGAAVGSWLLFDFVPGFFFTLGTALVILSILIYTMYPYQPPGFDFQRLSNVKSDLLMIKSTKEAVI
;
A
#
# COMPACT_ATOMS: atom_id res chain seq x y z
N MET A 1 9.47 10.59 6.67
CA MET A 1 8.29 9.69 6.72
C MET A 1 8.23 8.66 5.57
N CYS A 2 9.07 8.73 4.53
CA CYS A 2 9.00 7.78 3.40
C CYS A 2 9.36 6.33 3.78
N PHE A 3 10.43 6.11 4.55
CA PHE A 3 10.86 4.75 4.90
C PHE A 3 9.84 3.99 5.74
N THR A 4 9.28 4.64 6.77
CA THR A 4 8.26 4.02 7.63
C THR A 4 6.96 3.76 6.87
N SER A 5 6.56 4.65 5.96
CA SER A 5 5.36 4.46 5.12
C SER A 5 5.53 3.31 4.12
N ALA A 6 6.69 3.24 3.46
CA ALA A 6 7.01 2.15 2.53
C ALA A 6 7.06 0.79 3.26
N PHE A 7 7.73 0.74 4.42
CA PHE A 7 7.82 -0.46 5.23
C PHE A 7 6.44 -0.91 5.74
N ALA A 8 5.64 0.01 6.27
CA ALA A 8 4.29 -0.30 6.75
C ALA A 8 3.38 -0.84 5.62
N GLY A 9 3.48 -0.28 4.42
CA GLY A 9 2.72 -0.76 3.26
C GLY A 9 3.10 -2.18 2.85
N VAL A 10 4.39 -2.49 2.76
CA VAL A 10 4.88 -3.84 2.41
C VAL A 10 4.62 -4.84 3.54
N TYR A 11 4.73 -4.42 4.79
CA TYR A 11 4.39 -5.25 5.95
C TYR A 11 2.90 -5.59 5.98
N LEU A 12 2.02 -4.62 5.70
CA LEU A 12 0.59 -4.84 5.61
C LEU A 12 0.25 -5.83 4.49
N GLU A 13 0.89 -5.68 3.33
CA GLU A 13 0.75 -6.62 2.21
C GLU A 13 1.14 -8.04 2.61
N LYS A 14 2.29 -8.20 3.29
CA LYS A 14 2.75 -9.50 3.80
C LYS A 14 1.76 -10.12 4.78
N VAL A 15 1.30 -9.34 5.78
CA VAL A 15 0.34 -9.81 6.80
C VAL A 15 -1.00 -10.20 6.18
N LEU A 16 -1.47 -9.47 5.16
CA LEU A 16 -2.72 -9.77 4.46
C LEU A 16 -2.62 -11.02 3.58
N LYS A 17 -1.51 -11.19 2.85
CA LYS A 17 -1.32 -12.29 1.89
C LYS A 17 -0.86 -13.62 2.52
N GLU A 18 -0.07 -13.59 3.60
CA GLU A 18 0.45 -14.81 4.24
C GLU A 18 -0.56 -15.51 5.17
N SER A 19 -1.62 -14.83 5.62
CA SER A 19 -2.58 -15.41 6.55
C SER A 19 -3.82 -15.97 5.84
N LYS A 20 -4.22 -17.19 6.22
CA LYS A 20 -5.46 -17.87 5.78
C LYS A 20 -6.74 -17.25 6.37
N THR A 21 -6.62 -16.23 7.21
CA THR A 21 -7.73 -15.55 7.91
C THR A 21 -8.44 -14.55 6.98
N SER A 22 -9.69 -14.22 7.27
CA SER A 22 -10.41 -13.17 6.54
C SER A 22 -9.74 -11.79 6.68
N VAL A 23 -9.89 -10.94 5.65
CA VAL A 23 -9.36 -9.57 5.59
C VAL A 23 -9.84 -8.74 6.76
N TRP A 24 -11.13 -8.89 7.06
CA TRP A 24 -11.81 -8.18 8.12
C TRP A 24 -11.18 -8.50 9.49
N MET A 25 -10.87 -9.77 9.75
CA MET A 25 -10.20 -10.18 10.99
C MET A 25 -8.76 -9.65 11.09
N GLN A 26 -8.02 -9.62 9.97
CA GLN A 26 -6.69 -9.01 9.94
C GLN A 26 -6.77 -7.51 10.22
N ASN A 27 -7.74 -6.80 9.61
CA ASN A 27 -7.94 -5.38 9.84
C ASN A 27 -8.38 -5.07 11.28
N VAL A 28 -9.21 -5.93 11.90
CA VAL A 28 -9.56 -5.83 13.33
C VAL A 28 -8.31 -6.02 14.21
N ARG A 29 -7.43 -6.99 13.93
CA ARG A 29 -6.17 -7.16 14.67
C ARG A 29 -5.27 -5.93 14.56
N LEU A 30 -5.18 -5.34 13.37
CA LEU A 30 -4.43 -4.10 13.15
C LEU A 30 -5.04 -2.92 13.91
N ALA A 31 -6.37 -2.80 13.90
CA ALA A 31 -7.08 -1.78 14.66
C ALA A 31 -6.90 -1.94 16.18
N LEU A 32 -6.90 -3.18 16.69
CA LEU A 32 -6.68 -3.46 18.11
C LEU A 32 -5.28 -3.03 18.59
N VAL A 33 -4.27 -3.07 17.71
CA VAL A 33 -2.93 -2.53 18.02
C VAL A 33 -2.88 -1.01 17.80
N GLY A 34 -3.59 -0.49 16.81
CA GLY A 34 -3.63 0.96 16.51
C GLY A 34 -4.33 1.79 17.59
N LEU A 35 -5.47 1.31 18.11
CA LEU A 35 -6.27 2.02 19.13
C LEU A 35 -5.46 2.42 20.38
N PRO A 36 -4.72 1.53 21.07
CA PRO A 36 -3.93 1.93 22.24
C PRO A 36 -2.80 2.89 21.88
N VAL A 37 -2.19 2.74 20.70
CA VAL A 37 -1.16 3.67 20.21
C VAL A 37 -1.75 5.06 19.97
N SER A 38 -2.94 5.15 19.38
CA SER A 38 -3.66 6.41 19.19
C SER A 38 -4.06 7.06 20.53
N ILE A 39 -4.55 6.28 21.50
CA ILE A 39 -4.87 6.77 22.84
C ILE A 39 -3.61 7.30 23.55
N PHE A 40 -2.50 6.57 23.47
CA PHE A 40 -1.23 7.00 24.04
C PHE A 40 -0.71 8.29 23.38
N SER A 41 -0.81 8.39 22.06
CA SER A 41 -0.47 9.61 21.33
C SER A 41 -1.31 10.81 21.79
N MET A 42 -2.61 10.61 21.94
CA MET A 42 -3.52 11.65 22.44
C MET A 42 -3.17 12.08 23.86
N TRP A 43 -2.81 11.13 24.73
CA TRP A 43 -2.37 11.43 26.09
C TRP A 43 -1.03 12.17 26.14
N PHE A 44 -0.11 11.90 25.23
CA PHE A 44 1.19 12.55 25.24
C PHE A 44 1.18 13.96 24.66
N TYR A 45 0.42 14.18 23.56
CA TYR A 45 0.44 15.45 22.83
C TYR A 45 -0.67 16.42 23.24
N ASP A 46 -1.89 15.93 23.50
CA ASP A 46 -3.09 16.77 23.62
C ASP A 46 -3.67 16.83 25.04
N TRP A 47 -2.98 16.28 26.05
CA TRP A 47 -3.52 16.15 27.41
C TRP A 47 -3.95 17.46 28.06
N GLN A 48 -3.18 18.54 27.86
CA GLN A 48 -3.53 19.85 28.41
C GLN A 48 -4.82 20.40 27.77
N ASN A 49 -4.93 20.33 26.44
CA ASN A 49 -6.13 20.77 25.73
C ASN A 49 -7.36 19.93 26.10
N ILE A 50 -7.21 18.62 26.29
CA ILE A 50 -8.35 17.74 26.64
C ILE A 50 -8.91 18.07 28.04
N GLN A 51 -8.04 18.46 28.98
CA GLN A 51 -8.45 18.81 30.35
C GLN A 51 -9.25 20.12 30.42
N GLU A 52 -8.89 21.12 29.63
CA GLU A 52 -9.54 22.43 29.64
C GLU A 52 -10.86 22.43 28.85
N ASP A 53 -10.87 21.72 27.73
CA ASP A 53 -11.86 21.94 26.67
C ASP A 53 -12.76 20.72 26.40
N GLY A 54 -12.41 19.55 26.95
CA GLY A 54 -13.14 18.30 26.80
C GLY A 54 -12.83 17.55 25.50
N PHE A 55 -13.03 16.22 25.51
CA PHE A 55 -12.60 15.30 24.44
C PHE A 55 -13.27 15.55 23.07
N PHE A 56 -14.52 16.03 23.05
CA PHE A 56 -15.34 16.18 21.84
C PHE A 56 -15.54 17.64 21.41
N ARG A 57 -14.66 18.55 21.84
CA ARG A 57 -14.77 19.96 21.44
C ARG A 57 -14.52 20.13 19.93
N GLY A 58 -15.39 20.87 19.25
CA GLY A 58 -15.26 21.15 17.82
C GLY A 58 -15.67 19.99 16.90
N TRP A 59 -16.31 18.95 17.44
CA TRP A 59 -16.90 17.89 16.61
C TRP A 59 -18.14 18.43 15.89
N ASP A 60 -17.92 18.89 14.67
CA ASP A 60 -18.99 19.25 13.73
C ASP A 60 -19.45 18.02 12.92
N ALA A 61 -20.64 18.09 12.32
CA ALA A 61 -21.15 17.07 11.41
C ALA A 61 -20.17 16.78 10.26
N LEU A 62 -19.44 17.80 9.80
CA LEU A 62 -18.39 17.65 8.79
C LEU A 62 -17.20 16.82 9.30
N VAL A 63 -16.80 16.98 10.57
CA VAL A 63 -15.71 16.19 11.18
C VAL A 63 -16.11 14.73 11.30
N VAL A 64 -17.35 14.46 11.69
CA VAL A 64 -17.89 13.09 11.74
C VAL A 64 -17.92 12.48 10.33
N CYS A 65 -18.42 13.22 9.35
CA CYS A 65 -18.45 12.78 7.95
C CYS A 65 -17.04 12.47 7.41
N LEU A 66 -16.08 13.36 7.65
CA LEU A 66 -14.69 13.19 7.23
C LEU A 66 -14.04 11.98 7.91
N THR A 67 -14.29 11.79 9.21
CA THR A 67 -13.78 10.63 9.96
C THR A 67 -14.32 9.31 9.41
N VAL A 68 -15.62 9.25 9.11
CA VAL A 68 -16.23 8.06 8.50
C VAL A 68 -15.65 7.81 7.09
N MET A 69 -15.52 8.86 6.28
CA MET A 69 -14.96 8.75 4.93
C MET A 69 -13.51 8.25 4.94
N ASN A 70 -12.67 8.78 5.83
CA ASN A 70 -11.29 8.32 6.00
C ASN A 70 -11.22 6.86 6.50
N SER A 71 -12.12 6.48 7.41
CA SER A 71 -12.21 5.11 7.92
C SER A 71 -12.59 4.12 6.82
N VAL A 72 -13.59 4.46 6.00
CA VAL A 72 -13.97 3.67 4.81
C VAL A 72 -12.82 3.60 3.81
N GLY A 73 -12.11 4.71 3.59
CA GLY A 73 -10.91 4.74 2.75
C GLY A 73 -9.84 3.75 3.23
N GLY A 74 -9.56 3.69 4.53
CA GLY A 74 -8.62 2.73 5.12
C GLY A 74 -9.04 1.26 4.93
N LEU A 75 -10.34 0.97 5.04
CA LEU A 75 -10.89 -0.36 4.76
C LEU A 75 -10.73 -0.74 3.28
N LEU A 76 -11.06 0.19 2.37
CA LEU A 76 -10.92 -0.01 0.93
C LEU A 76 -9.45 -0.25 0.54
N ILE A 77 -8.52 0.50 1.13
CA ILE A 77 -7.08 0.32 0.90
C ILE A 77 -6.64 -1.08 1.31
N SER A 78 -7.15 -1.61 2.42
CA SER A 78 -6.84 -2.97 2.89
C SER A 78 -7.34 -4.04 1.91
N ILE A 79 -8.52 -3.82 1.33
CA ILE A 79 -9.08 -4.68 0.27
C ILE A 79 -8.18 -4.61 -0.97
N VAL A 80 -7.84 -3.40 -1.43
CA VAL A 80 -6.97 -3.19 -2.60
C VAL A 80 -5.63 -3.89 -2.41
N ILE A 81 -4.98 -3.78 -1.25
CA ILE A 81 -3.68 -4.44 -0.98
C ILE A 81 -3.80 -5.98 -0.90
N LYS A 82 -4.98 -6.53 -0.62
CA LYS A 82 -5.17 -7.97 -0.69
C LYS A 82 -5.26 -8.47 -2.13
N TYR A 83 -6.03 -7.77 -2.95
CA TYR A 83 -6.32 -8.20 -4.32
C TYR A 83 -5.29 -7.67 -5.34
N ALA A 84 -4.54 -6.64 -4.98
CA ALA A 84 -3.47 -6.01 -5.74
C ALA A 84 -2.22 -5.83 -4.88
N ASP A 85 -1.13 -5.35 -5.46
CA ASP A 85 0.14 -5.11 -4.75
C ASP A 85 0.21 -3.67 -4.22
N ASN A 86 1.03 -3.44 -3.18
CA ASN A 86 1.24 -2.10 -2.61
C ASN A 86 1.84 -1.12 -3.64
N ILE A 87 2.56 -1.63 -4.65
CA ILE A 87 3.08 -0.82 -5.77
C ILE A 87 1.94 -0.31 -6.65
N LEU A 88 0.99 -1.17 -7.03
CA LEU A 88 -0.15 -0.78 -7.87
C LEU A 88 -1.04 0.24 -7.16
N LYS A 89 -1.22 0.09 -5.83
CA LYS A 89 -1.88 1.09 -4.98
C LYS A 89 -1.17 2.46 -5.07
N ALA A 90 0.16 2.50 -4.99
CA ALA A 90 0.92 3.75 -5.05
C ALA A 90 0.77 4.44 -6.43
N TYR A 91 0.76 3.67 -7.52
CA TYR A 91 0.47 4.20 -8.85
C TYR A 91 -0.95 4.74 -8.98
N ALA A 92 -1.95 4.01 -8.48
CA ALA A 92 -3.34 4.46 -8.46
C ALA A 92 -3.51 5.78 -7.69
N GLN A 93 -2.86 5.91 -6.54
CA GLN A 93 -2.84 7.15 -5.76
C GLN A 93 -2.22 8.32 -6.56
N SER A 94 -1.16 8.05 -7.33
CA SER A 94 -0.49 9.06 -8.14
C SER A 94 -1.41 9.56 -9.28
N ILE A 95 -2.14 8.64 -9.92
CA ILE A 95 -3.17 8.99 -10.91
C ILE A 95 -4.28 9.83 -10.29
N ALA A 96 -4.75 9.45 -9.10
CA ALA A 96 -5.80 10.19 -8.39
C ALA A 96 -5.38 11.64 -8.08
N ILE A 97 -4.12 11.86 -7.68
CA ILE A 97 -3.57 13.21 -7.45
C ILE A 97 -3.58 14.04 -8.74
N ILE A 98 -3.14 13.45 -9.86
CA ILE A 98 -3.15 14.12 -11.17
C ILE A 98 -4.59 14.48 -11.56
N GLY A 99 -5.53 13.54 -11.42
CA GLY A 99 -6.94 13.76 -11.71
C GLY A 99 -7.55 14.86 -10.84
N ALA A 100 -7.22 14.90 -9.55
CA ALA A 100 -7.66 15.95 -8.64
C ALA A 100 -7.10 17.32 -9.05
N ALA A 101 -5.84 17.39 -9.49
CA ALA A 101 -5.25 18.62 -9.99
C ALA A 101 -5.89 19.11 -11.29
N VAL A 102 -6.20 18.21 -12.23
CA VAL A 102 -6.94 18.54 -13.45
C VAL A 102 -8.35 19.03 -13.11
N GLY A 103 -9.05 18.36 -12.18
CA GLY A 103 -10.35 18.81 -11.68
C GLY A 103 -10.28 20.19 -11.03
N SER A 104 -9.21 20.46 -10.27
CA SER A 104 -8.98 21.77 -9.65
C SER A 104 -8.70 22.87 -10.68
N TRP A 105 -8.01 22.56 -11.77
CA TRP A 105 -7.80 23.51 -12.86
C TRP A 105 -9.13 23.90 -13.53
N LEU A 106 -10.01 22.92 -13.79
CA LEU A 106 -11.30 23.15 -14.45
C LEU A 106 -12.35 23.84 -13.57
N LEU A 107 -12.35 23.58 -12.25
CA LEU A 107 -13.39 24.08 -11.34
C LEU A 107 -13.00 25.38 -10.60
N PHE A 108 -11.70 25.64 -10.42
CA PHE A 108 -11.21 26.75 -9.60
C PHE A 108 -10.22 27.67 -10.34
N ASP A 109 -10.11 27.55 -11.68
CA ASP A 109 -9.19 28.33 -12.54
C ASP A 109 -7.72 28.32 -12.06
N PHE A 110 -7.31 27.25 -11.38
CA PHE A 110 -5.94 27.13 -10.86
C PHE A 110 -4.97 26.89 -12.01
N VAL A 111 -4.09 27.85 -12.31
CA VAL A 111 -3.08 27.70 -13.37
C VAL A 111 -1.94 26.80 -12.88
N PRO A 112 -1.79 25.57 -13.40
CA PRO A 112 -0.67 24.71 -13.01
C PRO A 112 0.67 25.32 -13.45
N GLY A 113 1.60 25.44 -12.50
CA GLY A 113 2.96 25.92 -12.80
C GLY A 113 3.77 24.96 -13.67
N PHE A 114 4.84 25.45 -14.30
CA PHE A 114 5.69 24.66 -15.21
C PHE A 114 6.27 23.39 -14.56
N PHE A 115 6.71 23.47 -13.30
CA PHE A 115 7.22 22.30 -12.58
C PHE A 115 6.14 21.24 -12.32
N PHE A 116 4.88 21.66 -12.15
CA PHE A 116 3.76 20.75 -11.95
C PHE A 116 3.44 19.96 -13.23
N THR A 117 3.43 20.63 -14.38
CA THR A 117 3.18 19.97 -15.68
C THR A 117 4.31 19.02 -16.05
N LEU A 118 5.57 19.40 -15.82
CA LEU A 118 6.74 18.53 -16.01
C LEU A 118 6.67 17.30 -15.09
N GLY A 119 6.38 17.49 -13.81
CA GLY A 119 6.22 16.39 -12.86
C GLY A 119 5.08 15.44 -13.25
N THR A 120 3.95 15.99 -13.68
CA THR A 120 2.80 15.22 -14.16
C THR A 120 3.16 14.37 -15.39
N ALA A 121 3.88 14.93 -16.36
CA ALA A 121 4.33 14.21 -17.54
C ALA A 121 5.26 13.03 -17.19
N LEU A 122 6.19 13.23 -16.24
CA LEU A 122 7.08 12.16 -15.76
C LEU A 122 6.32 11.03 -15.05
N VAL A 123 5.31 11.38 -14.24
CA VAL A 123 4.47 10.37 -13.55
C VAL A 123 3.65 9.57 -14.56
N ILE A 124 3.06 10.22 -15.57
CA ILE A 124 2.33 9.55 -16.66
C ILE A 124 3.26 8.57 -17.40
N LEU A 125 4.47 9.00 -17.75
CA LEU A 125 5.46 8.13 -18.41
C LEU A 125 5.79 6.91 -17.54
N SER A 126 5.99 7.08 -16.24
CA SER A 126 6.28 5.97 -15.32
C SER A 126 5.14 4.95 -15.27
N ILE A 127 3.88 5.41 -15.21
CA ILE A 127 2.71 4.55 -15.19
C ILE A 127 2.58 3.76 -16.50
N LEU A 128 2.83 4.40 -17.64
CA LEU A 128 2.78 3.73 -18.95
C LEU A 128 3.82 2.60 -19.02
N ILE A 129 5.06 2.86 -18.58
CA ILE A 129 6.12 1.85 -18.56
C ILE A 129 5.73 0.68 -17.65
N TYR A 130 5.22 0.96 -16.44
CA TYR A 130 4.80 -0.08 -15.49
C TYR A 130 3.63 -0.93 -16.01
N THR A 131 2.67 -0.31 -16.69
CA THR A 131 1.50 -1.01 -17.25
C THR A 131 1.88 -1.88 -18.44
N MET A 132 2.85 -1.45 -19.26
CA MET A 132 3.32 -2.19 -20.43
C MET A 132 4.21 -3.39 -20.07
N TYR A 133 4.88 -3.37 -18.92
CA TYR A 133 5.72 -4.46 -18.43
C TYR A 133 5.21 -4.97 -17.07
N PRO A 134 4.11 -5.75 -17.06
CA PRO A 134 3.55 -6.26 -15.82
C PRO A 134 4.57 -7.18 -15.10
N TYR A 135 4.72 -6.98 -13.79
CA TYR A 135 5.56 -7.82 -12.96
C TYR A 135 5.03 -9.26 -12.96
N GLN A 136 5.80 -10.19 -13.51
CA GLN A 136 5.54 -11.62 -13.37
C GLN A 136 6.24 -12.09 -12.10
N PRO A 137 5.52 -12.63 -11.10
CA PRO A 137 6.16 -13.18 -9.92
C PRO A 137 7.10 -14.31 -10.37
N PRO A 138 8.34 -14.39 -9.84
CA PRO A 138 9.20 -15.52 -10.09
C PRO A 138 8.49 -16.76 -9.53
N GLY A 139 7.89 -17.55 -10.42
CA GLY A 139 7.35 -18.85 -10.05
C GLY A 139 8.50 -19.66 -9.46
N PHE A 140 8.36 -20.10 -8.20
CA PHE A 140 9.22 -21.16 -7.69
C PHE A 140 8.82 -22.43 -8.43
N ASP A 141 9.46 -22.61 -9.58
CA ASP A 141 9.15 -23.67 -10.51
C ASP A 141 9.74 -24.98 -9.97
N PHE A 142 8.91 -25.76 -9.28
CA PHE A 142 9.27 -27.13 -8.87
C PHE A 142 9.72 -27.97 -10.08
N GLN A 143 9.28 -27.62 -11.30
CA GLN A 143 9.74 -28.22 -12.55
C GLN A 143 11.23 -27.92 -12.82
N ARG A 144 11.72 -26.70 -12.52
CA ARG A 144 13.16 -26.38 -12.63
C ARG A 144 13.99 -27.14 -11.61
N LEU A 145 13.52 -27.28 -10.37
CA LEU A 145 14.23 -28.08 -9.36
C LEU A 145 14.21 -29.58 -9.67
N SER A 146 13.09 -30.09 -10.22
CA SER A 146 12.99 -31.45 -10.76
C SER A 146 13.99 -31.65 -11.89
N ASN A 147 14.00 -30.77 -12.91
CA ASN A 147 14.92 -30.88 -14.05
C ASN A 147 16.39 -30.77 -13.64
N VAL A 148 16.75 -29.86 -12.74
CA VAL A 148 18.12 -29.74 -12.22
C VAL A 148 18.53 -30.99 -11.42
N LYS A 149 17.62 -31.60 -10.66
CA LYS A 149 17.89 -32.85 -9.95
C LYS A 149 18.05 -34.03 -10.91
N SER A 150 17.23 -34.10 -11.96
CA SER A 150 17.36 -35.09 -13.04
C SER A 150 18.70 -34.97 -13.75
N ASP A 151 19.10 -33.75 -14.16
CA ASP A 151 20.37 -33.50 -14.83
C ASP A 151 21.58 -33.84 -13.94
N LEU A 152 21.51 -33.53 -12.64
CA LEU A 152 22.54 -33.91 -11.67
C LEU A 152 22.67 -35.44 -11.51
N LEU A 153 21.55 -36.17 -11.54
CA LEU A 153 21.55 -37.64 -11.48
C LEU A 153 22.13 -38.25 -12.77
N MET A 154 21.82 -37.67 -13.94
CA MET A 154 22.38 -38.09 -15.22
C MET A 154 23.91 -37.89 -15.29
N ILE A 155 24.40 -36.75 -14.77
CA ILE A 155 25.85 -36.46 -14.73
C ILE A 155 26.58 -37.41 -13.77
N LYS A 156 25.98 -37.73 -12.62
CA LYS A 156 26.58 -38.66 -11.65
C LYS A 156 26.65 -40.09 -12.19
N SER A 157 25.57 -40.56 -12.82
CA SER A 157 25.52 -41.89 -13.46
C SER A 157 26.53 -42.03 -14.61
N THR A 158 26.77 -40.96 -15.37
CA THR A 158 27.74 -40.97 -16.47
C THR A 158 29.19 -41.00 -15.96
N LYS A 159 29.48 -40.36 -14.82
CA LYS A 159 30.82 -40.41 -14.21
C LYS A 159 31.14 -41.75 -13.54
N GLU A 160 30.15 -42.44 -12.98
CA GLU A 160 30.35 -43.77 -12.38
C GLU A 160 30.48 -44.90 -13.42
N ALA A 161 30.06 -44.69 -14.67
CA ALA A 161 30.19 -45.67 -15.76
C ALA A 161 31.51 -45.57 -16.57
N VAL A 162 32.34 -44.55 -16.30
CA VAL A 162 33.57 -44.24 -17.07
C VAL A 162 34.85 -44.48 -16.23
N ILE A 163 34.71 -45.05 -15.03
CA ILE A 163 35.80 -45.48 -14.14
C ILE A 163 35.72 -47.01 -14.02
#